data_AF-A0A8H4WAI1-F1
#
_entry.id   AF-A0A8H4WAI1-F1
#
_cell.length_a   1.000
_cell.length_b   1.000
_cell.length_c   1.000
_cell.angle_alpha   90.00
_cell.angle_beta   90.00
_cell.angle_gamma   90.00
#
_symmetry.space_group_name_H-M   'P 1'
#
loop_
_entity.id
_entity.type
_entity.pdbx_description
1 polymer ?
#
loop_
_entity_poly.entity_id
_entity_poly.type
_entity_poly.pdbx_seq_one_letter_code
_entity_poly.pdbx_strand_id
1 'polypeptide(L)'
;MADFVTHNNGSTGSTDDKKYEAEQIEQQEVSAPTVYVAMPKIAQKGVDESSLEVTELKFLNPSDTSITLTQNAILHSPSIYTPTLDPFVAGSYLVTNGTFGPAPMVYINMPSIHALHPSSTASVVETLPINNIDQLTEYATQVIANEYVTTALTGKTTLHEGKLPTTTVNYNSSFTYKGLNGLAGFNITNVKINLTNTDPTTPNVQGSAYIPNPSVMTIELGNVTLSISTAKVGVVGTGYIENMTLVPGNNTLPMTAILNQTLILASTDTTTGIAVLEITGQSCVYNGVHLTYYEKALSQNVLTLSMNVLRVIADSTTT
;
A
#
# COMPACT_ATOMS: atom_id res chain seq x y z
N MET A 1 -103.92 9.48 29.16
CA MET A 1 -103.52 10.90 29.33
C MET A 1 -102.53 10.98 30.46
N ALA A 2 -101.24 11.00 30.14
CA ALA A 2 -100.18 11.55 30.97
C ALA A 2 -98.89 11.42 30.15
N ASP A 3 -98.53 12.51 29.47
CA ASP A 3 -97.19 12.73 28.95
C ASP A 3 -96.26 13.07 30.12
N PHE A 4 -95.04 12.54 30.11
CA PHE A 4 -93.83 13.36 29.95
C PHE A 4 -92.59 12.48 29.77
N VAL A 5 -91.74 12.85 28.80
CA VAL A 5 -90.55 12.14 28.33
C VAL A 5 -89.46 13.16 27.93
N THR A 6 -88.26 12.96 28.49
CA THR A 6 -86.86 13.11 27.99
C THR A 6 -86.24 14.47 27.59
N HIS A 7 -85.04 14.81 28.14
CA HIS A 7 -83.62 14.73 27.62
C HIS A 7 -83.28 15.75 26.49
N ASN A 8 -82.07 16.34 26.32
CA ASN A 8 -80.69 15.88 26.57
C ASN A 8 -79.62 17.01 26.49
N ASN A 9 -78.44 16.76 27.11
CA ASN A 9 -77.02 17.07 26.80
C ASN A 9 -76.37 18.48 26.67
N GLY A 10 -75.19 18.63 27.33
CA GLY A 10 -74.06 19.49 26.90
C GLY A 10 -72.97 19.91 27.93
N SER A 11 -71.79 19.25 27.87
CA SER A 11 -70.39 19.77 27.97
C SER A 11 -69.72 20.38 29.24
N THR A 12 -68.38 20.22 29.27
CA THR A 12 -67.28 20.77 30.13
C THR A 12 -67.06 20.04 31.46
N GLY A 13 -65.87 19.61 31.91
CA GLY A 13 -64.47 19.71 31.49
C GLY A 13 -63.62 19.62 32.77
N SER A 14 -62.56 18.80 32.81
CA SER A 14 -61.40 19.01 33.69
C SER A 14 -60.23 18.15 33.22
N THR A 15 -59.06 18.78 33.15
CA THR A 15 -57.96 18.46 32.25
C THR A 15 -56.66 18.24 33.02
N ASP A 16 -56.71 17.64 34.21
CA ASP A 16 -55.53 17.55 35.09
C ASP A 16 -55.04 16.12 35.42
N ASP A 17 -55.77 15.07 35.05
CA ASP A 17 -55.44 13.69 35.46
C ASP A 17 -54.67 12.85 34.44
N LYS A 18 -54.25 13.42 33.30
CA LYS A 18 -53.55 12.67 32.24
C LYS A 18 -52.09 13.07 32.00
N LYS A 19 -51.53 13.92 32.85
CA LYS A 19 -50.13 14.40 32.71
C LYS A 19 -49.10 13.66 33.56
N TYR A 20 -49.50 12.63 34.31
CA TYR A 20 -48.61 11.89 35.20
C TYR A 20 -48.28 10.45 34.78
N GLU A 21 -48.80 9.95 33.65
CA GLU A 21 -48.56 8.55 33.24
C GLU A 21 -48.06 8.36 31.79
N ALA A 22 -47.65 9.41 31.07
CA ALA A 22 -47.24 9.29 29.66
C ALA A 22 -45.83 9.82 29.32
N GLU A 23 -44.97 10.09 30.31
CA GLU A 23 -43.53 10.34 30.10
C GLU A 23 -42.67 9.26 30.79
N GLN A 24 -43.14 8.02 30.74
CA GLN A 24 -42.34 6.82 30.97
C GLN A 24 -41.97 6.19 29.62
N ILE A 25 -41.50 7.00 28.66
CA ILE A 25 -40.71 6.49 27.54
C ILE A 25 -39.31 6.26 28.13
N GLU A 26 -39.16 5.08 28.72
CA GLU A 26 -37.97 4.24 28.69
C GLU A 26 -36.68 4.97 28.24
N GLN A 27 -36.20 5.91 29.05
CA GLN A 27 -34.77 5.99 29.28
C GLN A 27 -34.44 4.70 30.00
N GLN A 28 -34.13 3.68 29.22
CA GLN A 28 -33.52 2.46 29.71
C GLN A 28 -32.24 2.94 30.41
N GLU A 29 -32.30 3.14 31.73
CA GLU A 29 -31.13 3.20 32.57
C GLU A 29 -30.44 1.87 32.33
N VAL A 30 -29.51 1.86 31.38
CA VAL A 30 -28.59 0.75 31.19
C VAL A 30 -27.80 0.73 32.48
N SER A 31 -28.24 -0.12 33.42
CA SER A 31 -27.68 -0.15 34.76
C SER A 31 -26.17 -0.34 34.64
N ALA A 32 -25.39 0.34 35.51
CA ALA A 32 -23.93 0.27 35.48
C ALA A 32 -23.35 -1.16 35.33
N PRO A 33 -23.95 -2.22 35.91
CA PRO A 33 -23.55 -3.61 35.64
C PRO A 33 -23.67 -4.03 34.16
N THR A 34 -24.75 -3.63 33.48
CA THR A 34 -25.01 -3.97 32.08
C THR A 34 -24.03 -3.26 31.14
N VAL A 35 -23.71 -1.99 31.42
CA VAL A 35 -22.65 -1.25 30.70
C VAL A 35 -21.31 -1.97 30.84
N TYR A 36 -20.99 -2.45 32.05
CA TYR A 36 -19.73 -3.14 32.33
C TYR A 36 -19.57 -4.47 31.57
N VAL A 37 -20.65 -5.24 31.45
CA VAL A 37 -20.63 -6.55 30.77
C VAL A 37 -20.65 -6.40 29.25
N ALA A 38 -21.33 -5.37 28.73
CA ALA A 38 -21.43 -5.14 27.29
C ALA A 38 -20.21 -4.42 26.70
N MET A 39 -19.51 -3.58 27.48
CA MET A 39 -18.43 -2.70 26.99
C MET A 39 -17.33 -3.44 26.23
N PRO A 40 -16.76 -4.58 26.69
CA PRO A 40 -15.72 -5.27 25.94
C PRO A 40 -16.17 -5.70 24.52
N LYS A 41 -17.43 -6.13 24.37
CA LYS A 41 -17.98 -6.54 23.08
C LYS A 41 -18.24 -5.35 22.17
N ILE A 42 -18.74 -4.23 22.71
CA ILE A 42 -18.97 -2.99 21.96
C ILE A 42 -17.64 -2.40 21.49
N ALA A 43 -16.64 -2.36 22.37
CA ALA A 43 -15.29 -1.88 22.07
C ALA A 43 -14.63 -2.71 20.96
N GLN A 44 -14.66 -4.04 21.07
CA GLN A 44 -14.11 -4.91 20.03
C GLN A 44 -14.84 -4.72 18.71
N LYS A 45 -16.19 -4.67 18.73
CA LYS A 45 -16.99 -4.42 17.53
C LYS A 45 -16.62 -3.09 16.86
N GLY A 46 -16.42 -2.02 17.63
CA GLY A 46 -16.02 -0.72 17.09
C GLY A 46 -14.66 -0.74 16.40
N VAL A 47 -13.70 -1.50 16.96
CA VAL A 47 -12.39 -1.73 16.32
C VAL A 47 -12.55 -2.56 15.04
N ASP A 48 -13.35 -3.62 15.07
CA ASP A 48 -13.57 -4.52 13.92
C ASP A 48 -14.32 -3.83 12.76
N GLU A 49 -15.22 -2.90 13.07
CA GLU A 49 -15.98 -2.11 12.08
C GLU A 49 -15.20 -0.89 11.55
N SER A 50 -14.07 -0.52 12.18
CA SER A 50 -13.22 0.56 11.72
C SER A 50 -12.37 0.13 10.52
N SER A 51 -12.08 1.06 9.62
CA SER A 51 -11.24 0.79 8.45
C SER A 51 -10.08 1.78 8.33
N LEU A 52 -8.98 1.32 7.72
CA LEU A 52 -7.78 2.11 7.53
C LEU A 52 -7.55 2.36 6.04
N GLU A 53 -7.46 3.63 5.65
CA GLU A 53 -7.08 4.06 4.32
C GLU A 53 -5.64 4.57 4.35
N VAL A 54 -4.74 3.84 3.69
CA VAL A 54 -3.33 4.24 3.61
C VAL A 54 -3.18 5.33 2.56
N THR A 55 -2.70 6.50 2.98
CA THR A 55 -2.53 7.67 2.12
C THR A 55 -1.08 7.89 1.71
N GLU A 56 -0.12 7.39 2.50
CA GLU A 56 1.30 7.44 2.17
C GLU A 56 2.03 6.26 2.81
N LEU A 57 2.90 5.61 2.03
CA LEU A 57 3.90 4.66 2.50
C LEU A 57 5.27 5.07 1.97
N LYS A 58 6.29 5.10 2.81
CA LYS A 58 7.67 5.30 2.36
C LYS A 58 8.56 4.22 2.96
N PHE A 59 9.32 3.57 2.08
CA PHE A 59 10.31 2.56 2.39
C PHE A 59 11.68 3.16 2.06
N LEU A 60 12.31 3.76 3.06
CA LEU A 60 13.53 4.55 2.92
C LEU A 60 14.68 3.93 3.71
N ASN A 61 15.90 4.31 3.37
CA ASN A 61 17.13 3.81 3.97
C ASN A 61 17.12 2.28 4.15
N PRO A 62 16.79 1.49 3.11
CA PRO A 62 16.74 0.04 3.22
C PRO A 62 18.11 -0.55 3.54
N SER A 63 18.14 -1.61 4.32
CA SER A 63 19.31 -2.49 4.49
C SER A 63 18.89 -3.96 4.35
N ASP A 64 19.82 -4.86 4.58
CA ASP A 64 19.58 -6.30 4.68
C ASP A 64 18.83 -6.71 5.95
N THR A 65 18.75 -5.82 6.94
CA THR A 65 18.26 -6.12 8.29
C THR A 65 17.22 -5.13 8.81
N SER A 66 17.06 -3.95 8.18
CA SER A 66 16.13 -2.91 8.62
C SER A 66 15.59 -2.06 7.47
N ILE A 67 14.49 -1.38 7.71
CA ILE A 67 13.91 -0.40 6.77
C ILE A 67 13.29 0.76 7.52
N THR A 68 13.44 1.98 7.01
CA THR A 68 12.72 3.15 7.56
C THR A 68 11.35 3.23 6.92
N LEU A 69 10.33 2.95 7.73
CA LEU A 69 8.93 3.04 7.34
C LEU A 69 8.37 4.41 7.71
N THR A 70 7.80 5.11 6.75
CA THR A 70 6.78 6.15 6.99
C THR A 70 5.44 5.61 6.57
N GLN A 71 4.44 5.72 7.43
CA GLN A 71 3.06 5.36 7.13
C GLN A 71 2.13 6.47 7.59
N ASN A 72 1.36 7.02 6.66
CA ASN A 72 0.24 7.90 6.95
C ASN A 72 -1.06 7.24 6.51
N ALA A 73 -2.08 7.35 7.36
CA ALA A 73 -3.37 6.77 7.09
C ALA A 73 -4.51 7.61 7.67
N ILE A 74 -5.68 7.44 7.07
CA ILE A 74 -6.96 7.91 7.59
C ILE A 74 -7.66 6.70 8.22
N LEU A 75 -7.95 6.81 9.51
CA LEU A 75 -8.76 5.85 10.24
C LEU A 75 -10.21 6.30 10.16
N HIS A 76 -11.06 5.49 9.53
CA HIS A 76 -12.50 5.69 9.44
C HIS A 76 -13.19 4.89 10.54
N SER A 77 -13.97 5.57 11.39
CA SER A 77 -14.71 4.97 12.49
C SER A 77 -16.22 5.23 12.30
N PRO A 78 -17.03 4.19 12.08
CA PRO A 78 -18.48 4.34 12.02
C PRO A 78 -19.11 4.59 13.40
N SER A 79 -18.33 4.39 14.47
CA SER A 79 -18.77 4.63 15.85
C SER A 79 -18.97 6.12 16.12
N ILE A 80 -20.03 6.45 16.85
CA ILE A 80 -20.22 7.79 17.43
C ILE A 80 -19.32 8.04 18.64
N TYR A 81 -18.75 6.97 19.20
CA TYR A 81 -17.80 7.02 20.31
C TYR A 81 -16.41 7.37 19.78
N THR A 82 -15.62 8.06 20.61
CA THR A 82 -14.28 8.56 20.24
C THR A 82 -13.22 7.96 21.17
N PRO A 83 -12.93 6.65 21.03
CA PRO A 83 -12.04 5.98 21.94
C PRO A 83 -10.58 6.38 21.74
N THR A 84 -9.81 6.26 22.81
CA THR A 84 -8.35 6.32 22.75
C THR A 84 -7.79 4.92 22.92
N LEU A 85 -6.99 4.47 21.96
CA LEU A 85 -6.15 3.28 22.06
C LEU A 85 -4.82 3.67 22.69
N ASP A 86 -4.38 2.91 23.68
CA ASP A 86 -3.02 3.01 24.21
C ASP A 86 -1.98 2.62 23.15
N PRO A 87 -0.74 3.10 23.25
CA PRO A 87 0.35 2.63 22.39
C PRO A 87 0.50 1.11 22.46
N PHE A 88 0.78 0.47 21.33
CA PHE A 88 0.91 -0.98 21.25
C PHE A 88 1.84 -1.41 20.12
N VAL A 89 2.34 -2.64 20.19
CA VAL A 89 3.14 -3.24 19.12
C VAL A 89 2.21 -3.98 18.17
N ALA A 90 2.28 -3.66 16.88
CA ALA A 90 1.52 -4.33 15.83
C ALA A 90 2.45 -5.14 14.90
N GLY A 91 2.17 -6.42 14.69
CA GLY A 91 2.80 -7.19 13.62
C GLY A 91 2.17 -6.86 12.28
N SER A 92 2.99 -6.55 11.27
CA SER A 92 2.54 -6.30 9.89
C SER A 92 2.69 -7.56 9.04
N TYR A 93 1.60 -8.02 8.44
CA TYR A 93 1.53 -9.26 7.68
C TYR A 93 1.13 -8.96 6.23
N LEU A 94 1.74 -9.68 5.29
CA LEU A 94 1.17 -9.81 3.95
C LEU A 94 -0.12 -10.64 4.06
N VAL A 95 -1.15 -10.24 3.30
CA VAL A 95 -2.39 -11.02 3.17
C VAL A 95 -2.56 -11.43 1.72
N THR A 96 -2.68 -12.73 1.49
CA THR A 96 -2.90 -13.31 0.16
C THR A 96 -4.13 -14.20 0.21
N ASN A 97 -5.11 -13.96 -0.65
CA ASN A 97 -6.38 -14.70 -0.69
C ASN A 97 -7.07 -14.80 0.68
N GLY A 98 -7.06 -13.71 1.45
CA GLY A 98 -7.64 -13.65 2.80
C GLY A 98 -6.85 -14.41 3.88
N THR A 99 -5.69 -14.95 3.56
CA THR A 99 -4.82 -15.68 4.50
C THR A 99 -3.59 -14.85 4.83
N PHE A 100 -3.25 -14.83 6.11
CA PHE A 100 -2.10 -14.10 6.63
C PHE A 100 -0.83 -14.88 6.30
N GLY A 101 0.24 -14.16 6.00
CA GLY A 101 1.57 -14.74 5.94
C GLY A 101 1.94 -15.48 7.23
N PRO A 102 2.77 -16.54 7.18
CA PRO A 102 3.13 -17.35 8.35
C PRO A 102 3.83 -16.59 9.48
N ALA A 103 4.36 -15.39 9.21
CA ALA A 103 5.03 -14.53 10.17
C ALA A 103 4.85 -13.05 9.80
N PRO A 104 4.97 -12.11 10.76
CA PRO A 104 4.97 -10.70 10.43
C PRO A 104 6.28 -10.33 9.71
N MET A 105 6.18 -9.44 8.73
CA MET A 105 7.32 -8.87 8.02
C MET A 105 8.15 -7.98 8.95
N VAL A 106 7.45 -7.14 9.72
CA VAL A 106 8.00 -6.19 10.71
C VAL A 106 7.04 -6.06 11.88
N TYR A 107 7.55 -5.58 13.02
CA TYR A 107 6.74 -5.11 14.14
C TYR A 107 6.81 -3.60 14.22
N ILE A 108 5.65 -2.94 14.23
CA ILE A 108 5.50 -1.49 14.21
C ILE A 108 5.08 -1.02 15.61
N ASN A 109 5.75 -0.01 16.15
CA ASN A 109 5.33 0.62 17.40
C ASN A 109 4.23 1.65 17.10
N MET A 110 2.97 1.24 17.30
CA MET A 110 1.84 2.12 17.10
C MET A 110 1.76 3.14 18.25
N PRO A 111 1.67 4.45 17.95
CA PRO A 111 1.47 5.46 18.98
C PRO A 111 0.07 5.33 19.59
N SER A 112 -0.22 6.14 20.60
CA SER A 112 -1.61 6.28 21.05
C SER A 112 -2.46 6.84 19.92
N ILE A 113 -3.61 6.23 19.68
CA ILE A 113 -4.54 6.61 18.61
C ILE A 113 -5.82 7.08 19.25
N HIS A 114 -6.15 8.36 19.07
CA HIS A 114 -7.46 8.89 19.43
C HIS A 114 -8.36 8.84 18.19
N ALA A 115 -9.29 7.89 18.17
CA ALA A 115 -10.21 7.70 17.06
C ALA A 115 -11.32 8.75 17.12
N LEU A 116 -11.49 9.50 16.04
CA LEU A 116 -12.55 10.51 15.90
C LEU A 116 -13.64 10.01 14.95
N HIS A 117 -14.86 10.50 15.16
CA HIS A 117 -15.96 10.34 14.21
C HIS A 117 -16.01 11.53 13.24
N PRO A 118 -16.17 11.32 11.91
CA PRO A 118 -16.18 10.03 11.22
C PRO A 118 -14.77 9.49 10.93
N SER A 119 -13.74 10.35 11.02
CA SER A 119 -12.37 9.99 10.69
C SER A 119 -11.33 10.71 11.53
N SER A 120 -10.18 10.06 11.66
CA SER A 120 -8.96 10.57 12.31
C SER A 120 -7.74 10.24 11.47
N THR A 121 -6.61 10.88 11.75
CA THR A 121 -5.34 10.59 11.05
C THR A 121 -4.39 9.85 11.99
N ALA A 122 -3.64 8.92 11.42
CA ALA A 122 -2.58 8.21 12.11
C ALA A 122 -1.29 8.30 11.28
N SER A 123 -0.16 8.50 11.96
CA SER A 123 1.14 8.60 11.32
C SER A 123 2.18 7.87 12.16
N VAL A 124 3.06 7.13 11.48
CA VAL A 124 4.22 6.45 12.07
C VAL A 124 5.44 6.74 11.19
N VAL A 125 6.56 7.06 11.83
CA VAL A 125 7.87 7.16 11.19
C VAL A 125 8.88 6.44 12.08
N GLU A 126 9.40 5.31 11.62
CA GLU A 126 10.28 4.48 12.43
C GLU A 126 11.25 3.66 11.56
N THR A 127 12.47 3.44 12.06
CA THR A 127 13.39 2.43 11.49
C THR A 127 13.10 1.09 12.15
N LEU A 128 12.58 0.16 11.35
CA LEU A 128 12.09 -1.13 11.81
C LEU A 128 13.09 -2.25 11.46
N PRO A 129 13.42 -3.15 12.39
CA PRO A 129 14.12 -4.38 12.05
C PRO A 129 13.20 -5.28 11.21
N ILE A 130 13.77 -5.92 10.20
CA ILE A 130 13.08 -6.92 9.39
C ILE A 130 12.92 -8.17 10.24
N ASN A 131 11.69 -8.54 10.57
CA ASN A 131 11.38 -9.72 11.37
C ASN A 131 11.45 -11.01 10.53
N ASN A 132 10.96 -10.95 9.29
CA ASN A 132 11.00 -12.10 8.39
C ASN A 132 11.29 -11.65 6.95
N ILE A 133 12.50 -11.97 6.48
CA ILE A 133 12.98 -11.57 5.16
C ILE A 133 12.22 -12.26 4.03
N ASP A 134 11.78 -13.51 4.21
CA ASP A 134 11.02 -14.25 3.20
C ASP A 134 9.62 -13.63 3.02
N GLN A 135 8.98 -13.21 4.12
CA GLN A 135 7.70 -12.51 4.07
C GLN A 135 7.83 -11.10 3.48
N LEU A 136 8.91 -10.39 3.77
CA LEU A 136 9.20 -9.11 3.13
C LEU A 136 9.47 -9.27 1.63
N THR A 137 10.17 -10.34 1.25
CA THR A 137 10.43 -10.68 -0.16
C THR A 137 9.13 -10.98 -0.89
N GLU A 138 8.26 -11.80 -0.31
CA GLU A 138 6.95 -12.09 -0.90
C GLU A 138 6.11 -10.81 -1.01
N TYR A 139 6.13 -9.94 0.00
CA TYR A 139 5.46 -8.63 -0.07
C TYR A 139 6.00 -7.78 -1.21
N ALA A 140 7.32 -7.66 -1.35
CA ALA A 140 7.93 -6.93 -2.46
C ALA A 140 7.52 -7.52 -3.82
N THR A 141 7.49 -8.84 -3.95
CA THR A 141 7.00 -9.53 -5.16
C THR A 141 5.53 -9.17 -5.46
N GLN A 142 4.65 -9.22 -4.45
CA GLN A 142 3.24 -8.87 -4.62
C GLN A 142 3.06 -7.39 -4.97
N VAL A 143 3.85 -6.49 -4.37
CA VAL A 143 3.88 -5.04 -4.66
C VAL A 143 4.26 -4.77 -6.10
N ILE A 144 5.31 -5.42 -6.62
CA ILE A 144 5.72 -5.20 -8.00
C ILE A 144 4.68 -5.78 -8.97
N ALA A 145 4.22 -7.00 -8.74
CA ALA A 145 3.42 -7.74 -9.72
C ALA A 145 1.97 -7.26 -9.84
N ASN A 146 1.32 -6.87 -8.74
CA ASN A 146 -0.13 -6.69 -8.71
C ASN A 146 -0.57 -5.23 -8.72
N GLU A 147 -1.78 -4.98 -9.23
CA GLU A 147 -2.44 -3.68 -9.14
C GLU A 147 -2.83 -3.33 -7.70
N TYR A 148 -3.17 -4.33 -6.88
CA TYR A 148 -3.55 -4.15 -5.47
C TYR A 148 -2.81 -5.14 -4.59
N VAL A 149 -2.43 -4.68 -3.39
CA VAL A 149 -1.81 -5.48 -2.34
C VAL A 149 -2.57 -5.27 -1.05
N THR A 150 -2.76 -6.34 -0.28
CA THR A 150 -3.39 -6.31 1.04
C THR A 150 -2.36 -6.64 2.10
N THR A 151 -2.30 -5.81 3.15
CA THR A 151 -1.55 -6.10 4.36
C THR A 151 -2.46 -6.02 5.57
N ALA A 152 -2.08 -6.69 6.65
CA ALA A 152 -2.79 -6.65 7.92
C ALA A 152 -1.87 -6.19 9.05
N LEU A 153 -2.43 -5.43 9.97
CA LEU A 153 -1.81 -5.09 11.25
C LEU A 153 -2.54 -5.85 12.36
N THR A 154 -1.79 -6.62 13.14
CA THR A 154 -2.33 -7.36 14.28
C THR A 154 -1.64 -6.99 15.57
N GLY A 155 -2.40 -6.80 16.64
CA GLY A 155 -1.88 -6.43 17.94
C GLY A 155 -2.93 -6.49 19.03
N LYS A 156 -2.54 -6.16 20.26
CA LYS A 156 -3.46 -6.01 21.39
C LYS A 156 -3.18 -4.68 22.07
N THR A 157 -4.24 -3.95 22.39
CA THR A 157 -4.13 -2.66 23.08
C THR A 157 -5.26 -2.50 24.09
N THR A 158 -5.09 -1.53 24.98
CA THR A 158 -6.13 -1.09 25.90
C THR A 158 -6.88 0.09 25.29
N LEU A 159 -8.20 -0.02 25.30
CA LEU A 159 -9.14 1.00 24.82
C LEU A 159 -9.72 1.76 26.00
N HIS A 160 -9.71 3.09 25.89
CA HIS A 160 -10.29 4.04 26.84
C HIS A 160 -11.43 4.79 26.17
N GLU A 161 -12.60 4.83 26.81
CA GLU A 161 -13.76 5.60 26.33
C GLU A 161 -14.23 6.57 27.43
N GLY A 162 -13.73 7.80 27.40
CA GLY A 162 -14.04 8.82 28.42
C GLY A 162 -13.72 8.34 29.84
N LYS A 163 -14.74 8.28 30.70
CA LYS A 163 -14.63 7.80 32.09
C LYS A 163 -15.10 6.35 32.27
N LEU A 164 -15.46 5.68 31.18
CA LEU A 164 -15.86 4.28 31.23
C LEU A 164 -14.65 3.40 31.58
N PRO A 165 -14.88 2.22 32.18
CA PRO A 165 -13.82 1.25 32.42
C PRO A 165 -13.07 0.91 31.14
N THR A 166 -11.76 0.81 31.26
CA THR A 166 -10.89 0.39 30.16
C THR A 166 -11.12 -1.08 29.81
N THR A 167 -10.97 -1.44 28.55
CA THR A 167 -11.03 -2.83 28.09
C THR A 167 -9.89 -3.14 27.14
N THR A 168 -9.45 -4.39 27.11
CA THR A 168 -8.49 -4.85 26.09
C THR A 168 -9.23 -5.16 24.80
N VAL A 169 -8.69 -4.72 23.68
CA VAL A 169 -9.17 -5.02 22.33
C VAL A 169 -8.05 -5.66 21.51
N ASN A 170 -8.42 -6.57 20.62
CA ASN A 170 -7.50 -7.10 19.62
C ASN A 170 -7.63 -6.22 18.38
N TYR A 171 -6.51 -5.63 17.96
CA TYR A 171 -6.45 -4.95 16.67
C TYR A 171 -6.14 -6.01 15.61
N ASN A 172 -7.03 -6.19 14.64
CA ASN A 172 -6.82 -7.07 13.50
C ASN A 172 -7.47 -6.42 12.28
N SER A 173 -6.72 -5.54 11.62
CA SER A 173 -7.23 -4.76 10.50
C SER A 173 -6.42 -5.08 9.26
N SER A 174 -7.12 -5.42 8.18
CA SER A 174 -6.55 -5.60 6.84
C SER A 174 -6.93 -4.41 5.97
N PHE A 175 -5.98 -3.92 5.18
CA PHE A 175 -6.19 -2.80 4.27
C PHE A 175 -5.52 -3.07 2.93
N THR A 176 -6.20 -2.64 1.87
CA THR A 176 -5.79 -2.85 0.48
C THR A 176 -5.45 -1.52 -0.16
N TYR A 177 -4.31 -1.46 -0.84
CA TYR A 177 -3.85 -0.28 -1.56
C TYR A 177 -3.21 -0.68 -2.88
N LYS A 178 -2.96 0.30 -3.74
CA LYS A 178 -2.38 0.06 -5.06
C LYS A 178 -0.94 -0.43 -4.94
N GLY A 179 -0.59 -1.45 -5.72
CA GLY A 179 0.77 -1.87 -6.01
C GLY A 179 1.34 -1.14 -7.24
N LEU A 180 2.37 -1.72 -7.84
CA LEU A 180 3.05 -1.18 -9.04
C LEU A 180 2.52 -1.77 -10.35
N ASN A 181 1.59 -2.72 -10.30
CA ASN A 181 0.90 -3.28 -11.47
C ASN A 181 1.85 -3.77 -12.57
N GLY A 182 2.86 -4.54 -12.20
CA GLY A 182 3.89 -5.05 -13.12
C GLY A 182 4.76 -3.96 -13.76
N LEU A 183 4.73 -2.73 -13.24
CA LEU A 183 5.28 -1.53 -13.86
C LEU A 183 4.66 -1.23 -15.24
N ALA A 184 3.35 -1.48 -15.37
CA ALA A 184 2.60 -1.19 -16.59
C ALA A 184 2.80 0.27 -17.05
N GLY A 185 3.12 0.43 -18.34
CA GLY A 185 3.48 1.72 -18.92
C GLY A 185 4.98 2.06 -18.82
N PHE A 186 5.82 1.13 -18.35
CA PHE A 186 7.27 1.22 -18.48
C PHE A 186 7.66 1.53 -19.92
N ASN A 187 8.56 2.50 -20.10
CA ASN A 187 9.10 2.85 -21.40
C ASN A 187 10.51 3.42 -21.26
N ILE A 188 11.22 3.53 -22.38
CA ILE A 188 12.48 4.27 -22.47
C ILE A 188 12.33 5.43 -23.45
N THR A 189 12.94 6.55 -23.11
CA THR A 189 12.91 7.77 -23.91
C THR A 189 14.32 8.33 -24.09
N ASN A 190 14.48 9.21 -25.07
CA ASN A 190 15.75 9.92 -25.34
C ASN A 190 16.94 8.96 -25.53
N VAL A 191 16.69 7.79 -26.14
CA VAL A 191 17.69 6.75 -26.31
C VAL A 191 18.72 7.20 -27.34
N LYS A 192 20.00 7.12 -26.97
CA LYS A 192 21.15 7.31 -27.86
C LYS A 192 22.05 6.09 -27.77
N ILE A 193 22.52 5.62 -28.93
CA ILE A 193 23.42 4.46 -29.03
C ILE A 193 24.73 4.91 -29.68
N ASN A 194 25.85 4.67 -29.01
CA ASN A 194 27.18 4.85 -29.56
C ASN A 194 27.69 3.54 -30.18
N LEU A 195 27.50 3.39 -31.49
CA LEU A 195 27.95 2.20 -32.22
C LEU A 195 29.49 2.11 -32.36
N THR A 196 30.21 3.22 -32.18
CA THR A 196 31.68 3.24 -32.26
C THR A 196 32.35 2.75 -30.98
N ASN A 197 31.57 2.59 -29.90
CA ASN A 197 32.08 2.01 -28.66
C ASN A 197 32.31 0.50 -28.85
N THR A 198 33.59 0.11 -28.83
CA THR A 198 34.05 -1.28 -28.97
C THR A 198 34.42 -1.91 -27.64
N ASP A 199 34.44 -1.15 -26.55
CA ASP A 199 34.74 -1.66 -25.23
C ASP A 199 33.46 -2.28 -24.61
N PRO A 200 33.42 -3.62 -24.42
CA PRO A 200 32.25 -4.30 -23.88
C PRO A 200 32.00 -4.03 -22.39
N THR A 201 32.85 -3.25 -21.72
CA THR A 201 32.73 -2.91 -20.30
C THR A 201 32.21 -1.50 -20.04
N THR A 202 32.09 -0.67 -21.09
CA THR A 202 31.63 0.71 -20.96
C THR A 202 30.25 0.88 -21.59
N PRO A 203 29.33 1.65 -20.96
CA PRO A 203 28.02 1.88 -21.53
C PRO A 203 28.07 2.46 -22.94
N ASN A 204 27.33 1.84 -23.86
CA ASN A 204 27.16 2.30 -25.23
C ASN A 204 25.73 2.76 -25.53
N VAL A 205 24.84 2.71 -24.54
CA VAL A 205 23.49 3.28 -24.59
C VAL A 205 23.29 4.26 -23.45
N GLN A 206 22.66 5.38 -23.75
CA GLN A 206 22.15 6.34 -22.79
C GLN A 206 20.68 6.60 -23.06
N GLY A 207 19.90 6.87 -22.02
CA GLY A 207 18.49 7.23 -22.16
C GLY A 207 17.85 7.58 -20.83
N SER A 208 16.53 7.60 -20.82
CA SER A 208 15.74 7.80 -19.61
C SER A 208 14.67 6.72 -19.48
N ALA A 209 14.67 6.02 -18.35
CA ALA A 209 13.63 5.08 -17.97
C ALA A 209 12.42 5.85 -17.45
N TYR A 210 11.28 5.66 -18.10
CA TYR A 210 9.99 6.16 -17.66
C TYR A 210 9.25 5.05 -16.92
N ILE A 211 8.98 5.26 -15.63
CA ILE A 211 8.42 4.26 -14.72
C ILE A 211 7.22 4.84 -13.99
N PRO A 212 5.99 4.48 -14.40
CA PRO A 212 4.79 4.82 -13.65
C PRO A 212 4.75 4.09 -12.31
N ASN A 213 4.38 4.84 -11.27
CA ASN A 213 4.08 4.33 -9.95
C ASN A 213 2.66 4.76 -9.57
N PRO A 214 1.63 3.93 -9.82
CA PRO A 214 0.24 4.26 -9.53
C PRO A 214 -0.10 4.15 -8.02
N SER A 215 0.86 3.75 -7.18
CA SER A 215 0.66 3.55 -5.75
C SER A 215 0.86 4.82 -4.92
N VAL A 216 0.59 4.70 -3.63
CA VAL A 216 0.94 5.70 -2.59
C VAL A 216 2.34 5.45 -1.99
N MET A 217 3.10 4.51 -2.55
CA MET A 217 4.40 4.09 -2.01
C MET A 217 5.54 4.90 -2.61
N THR A 218 6.46 5.33 -1.76
CA THR A 218 7.83 5.71 -2.13
C THR A 218 8.76 4.56 -1.80
N ILE A 219 9.53 4.07 -2.77
CA ILE A 219 10.41 2.91 -2.61
C ILE A 219 11.82 3.31 -3.05
N GLU A 220 12.77 3.24 -2.12
CA GLU A 220 14.18 3.46 -2.40
C GLU A 220 14.86 2.12 -2.75
N LEU A 221 15.43 2.00 -3.94
CA LEU A 221 16.09 0.79 -4.43
C LEU A 221 17.61 0.93 -4.49
N GLY A 222 18.11 2.16 -4.64
CA GLY A 222 19.55 2.40 -4.85
C GLY A 222 19.98 2.05 -6.27
N ASN A 223 21.15 1.44 -6.43
CA ASN A 223 21.70 1.10 -7.74
C ASN A 223 21.09 -0.20 -8.26
N VAL A 224 20.33 -0.08 -9.36
CA VAL A 224 19.63 -1.20 -9.98
C VAL A 224 20.34 -1.63 -11.25
N THR A 225 20.62 -2.93 -11.35
CA THR A 225 21.14 -3.58 -12.56
C THR A 225 20.02 -4.41 -13.18
N LEU A 226 19.84 -4.27 -14.49
CA LEU A 226 18.81 -4.94 -15.28
C LEU A 226 19.46 -5.86 -16.32
N SER A 227 18.93 -7.06 -16.48
CA SER A 227 19.26 -7.93 -17.61
C SER A 227 18.35 -7.59 -18.78
N ILE A 228 18.92 -7.48 -19.99
CA ILE A 228 18.18 -7.20 -21.23
C ILE A 228 18.37 -8.39 -22.15
N SER A 229 17.28 -9.05 -22.54
CA SER A 229 17.27 -10.20 -23.43
C SER A 229 16.29 -10.05 -24.58
N THR A 230 16.38 -10.95 -25.56
CA THR A 230 15.35 -11.15 -26.59
C THR A 230 15.04 -12.63 -26.69
N ALA A 231 13.81 -12.95 -27.10
CA ALA A 231 13.40 -14.34 -27.33
C ALA A 231 14.25 -15.08 -28.39
N LYS A 232 14.93 -14.35 -29.28
CA LYS A 232 15.71 -14.94 -30.39
C LYS A 232 17.12 -15.38 -29.98
N VAL A 233 17.82 -14.57 -29.19
CA VAL A 233 19.25 -14.77 -28.92
C VAL A 233 19.61 -14.79 -27.43
N GLY A 234 18.63 -14.65 -26.54
CA GLY A 234 18.87 -14.58 -25.10
C GLY A 234 19.40 -13.21 -24.68
N VAL A 235 20.31 -13.17 -23.72
CA VAL A 235 20.85 -11.92 -23.15
C VAL A 235 21.60 -11.13 -24.22
N VAL A 236 21.17 -9.89 -24.44
CA VAL A 236 21.77 -8.94 -25.38
C VAL A 236 22.48 -7.79 -24.68
N GLY A 237 22.32 -7.64 -23.37
CA GLY A 237 23.02 -6.62 -22.61
C GLY A 237 22.55 -6.44 -21.18
N THR A 238 23.05 -5.37 -20.57
CA THR A 238 22.82 -5.02 -19.16
C THR A 238 22.52 -3.54 -19.04
N GLY A 239 21.45 -3.18 -18.34
CA GLY A 239 21.05 -1.80 -18.05
C GLY A 239 21.36 -1.41 -16.61
N TYR A 240 21.58 -0.12 -16.38
CA TYR A 240 21.93 0.47 -15.09
C TYR A 240 21.09 1.71 -14.83
N ILE A 241 20.50 1.78 -13.63
CA ILE A 241 19.84 2.95 -13.08
C ILE A 241 20.46 3.22 -11.71
N GLU A 242 21.13 4.36 -11.57
CA GLU A 242 21.76 4.76 -10.31
C GLU A 242 20.77 5.47 -9.40
N ASN A 243 20.88 5.25 -8.09
CA ASN A 243 20.07 5.91 -7.06
C ASN A 243 18.56 5.91 -7.38
N MET A 244 18.06 4.76 -7.81
CA MET A 244 16.66 4.56 -8.17
C MET A 244 15.78 4.71 -6.92
N THR A 245 14.89 5.70 -6.98
CA THR A 245 13.78 5.86 -6.04
C THR A 245 12.50 6.01 -6.86
N LEU A 246 11.51 5.17 -6.56
CA LEU A 246 10.18 5.29 -7.15
C LEU A 246 9.31 6.09 -6.21
N VAL A 247 8.85 7.26 -6.64
CA VAL A 247 7.86 8.08 -5.91
C VAL A 247 6.48 7.92 -6.57
N PRO A 248 5.37 8.19 -5.86
CA PRO A 248 4.04 8.20 -6.46
C PRO A 248 3.95 9.07 -7.72
N GLY A 249 3.31 8.56 -8.76
CA GLY A 249 3.19 9.21 -10.06
C GLY A 249 4.23 8.75 -11.09
N ASN A 250 4.60 9.64 -12.01
CA ASN A 250 5.48 9.30 -13.13
C ASN A 250 6.94 9.60 -12.78
N ASN A 251 7.79 8.58 -12.83
CA ASN A 251 9.23 8.71 -12.60
C ASN A 251 9.96 8.74 -13.94
N THR A 252 10.92 9.65 -14.09
CA THR A 252 11.84 9.68 -15.23
C THR A 252 13.26 9.66 -14.69
N LEU A 253 13.94 8.53 -14.86
CA LEU A 253 15.26 8.29 -14.28
C LEU A 253 16.31 8.16 -15.39
N PRO A 254 17.49 8.77 -15.24
CA PRO A 254 18.58 8.54 -16.19
C PRO A 254 18.99 7.08 -16.14
N MET A 255 19.25 6.50 -17.31
CA MET A 255 19.73 5.13 -17.42
C MET A 255 20.86 5.03 -18.43
N THR A 256 21.72 4.05 -18.21
CA THR A 256 22.73 3.64 -19.19
C THR A 256 22.61 2.15 -19.44
N ALA A 257 23.14 1.67 -20.57
CA ALA A 257 23.24 0.23 -20.82
C ALA A 257 24.47 -0.11 -21.64
N ILE A 258 24.92 -1.36 -21.47
CA ILE A 258 25.89 -2.03 -22.32
C ILE A 258 25.10 -3.03 -23.16
N LEU A 259 25.00 -2.79 -24.46
CA LEU A 259 24.36 -3.70 -25.42
C LEU A 259 25.38 -4.32 -26.37
N ASN A 260 25.24 -5.61 -26.62
CA ASN A 260 25.94 -6.29 -27.70
C ASN A 260 25.25 -5.95 -29.03
N GLN A 261 25.89 -5.07 -29.80
CA GLN A 261 25.37 -4.54 -31.07
C GLN A 261 25.06 -5.65 -32.09
N THR A 262 25.90 -6.68 -32.17
CA THR A 262 25.69 -7.80 -33.09
C THR A 262 24.46 -8.61 -32.70
N LEU A 263 24.28 -8.90 -31.41
CA LEU A 263 23.15 -9.68 -30.92
C LEU A 263 21.82 -8.91 -31.00
N ILE A 264 21.83 -7.59 -30.73
CA ILE A 264 20.62 -6.78 -30.87
C ILE A 264 20.21 -6.63 -32.34
N LEU A 265 21.16 -6.44 -33.26
CA LEU A 265 20.88 -6.43 -34.70
C LEU A 265 20.35 -7.78 -35.19
N ALA A 266 20.93 -8.89 -34.73
CA ALA A 266 20.43 -10.24 -35.03
C ALA A 266 18.99 -10.49 -34.50
N SER A 267 18.61 -9.79 -33.44
CA SER A 267 17.26 -9.86 -32.87
C SER A 267 16.25 -8.96 -33.58
N THR A 268 16.73 -7.94 -34.27
CA THR A 268 15.91 -6.90 -34.92
C THR A 268 15.21 -7.46 -36.16
N ASP A 269 13.92 -7.20 -36.29
CA ASP A 269 13.17 -7.47 -37.52
C ASP A 269 13.64 -6.53 -38.63
N THR A 270 14.12 -7.06 -39.76
CA THR A 270 14.72 -6.27 -40.83
C THR A 270 13.71 -5.45 -41.64
N THR A 271 12.41 -5.75 -41.53
CA THR A 271 11.34 -5.04 -42.25
C THR A 271 10.87 -3.83 -41.47
N THR A 272 10.69 -3.99 -40.16
CA THR A 272 10.14 -2.97 -39.25
C THR A 272 11.21 -2.20 -38.50
N GLY A 273 12.43 -2.76 -38.39
CA GLY A 273 13.51 -2.25 -37.56
C GLY A 273 13.30 -2.45 -36.05
N ILE A 274 12.31 -3.26 -35.65
CA ILE A 274 11.92 -3.44 -34.25
C ILE A 274 12.58 -4.68 -33.64
N ALA A 275 13.11 -4.53 -32.43
CA ALA A 275 13.46 -5.64 -31.53
C ALA A 275 12.54 -5.60 -30.30
N VAL A 276 12.02 -6.76 -29.91
CA VAL A 276 11.26 -6.91 -28.66
C VAL A 276 12.25 -7.33 -27.57
N LEU A 277 12.39 -6.48 -26.56
CA LEU A 277 13.25 -6.67 -25.41
C LEU A 277 12.44 -7.24 -24.25
N GLU A 278 13.04 -8.20 -23.56
CA GLU A 278 12.60 -8.70 -22.26
C GLU A 278 13.59 -8.19 -21.21
N ILE A 279 13.09 -7.54 -20.16
CA ILE A 279 13.91 -6.90 -19.15
C ILE A 279 13.52 -7.42 -17.77
N THR A 280 14.52 -7.85 -17.01
CA THR A 280 14.36 -8.34 -15.63
C THR A 280 15.38 -7.69 -14.71
N GLY A 281 15.05 -7.55 -13.42
CA GLY A 281 16.02 -7.11 -12.43
C GLY A 281 17.05 -8.19 -12.11
N GLN A 282 18.30 -7.76 -11.95
CA GLN A 282 19.41 -8.63 -11.57
C GLN A 282 19.97 -8.28 -10.19
N SER A 283 20.17 -7.00 -9.90
CA SER A 283 20.69 -6.55 -8.60
C SER A 283 20.05 -5.24 -8.15
N CYS A 284 20.06 -5.03 -6.84
CA CYS A 284 19.52 -3.86 -6.17
C CYS A 284 20.44 -3.56 -4.98
N VAL A 285 21.31 -2.55 -5.13
CA VAL A 285 22.38 -2.27 -4.16
C VAL A 285 22.20 -0.88 -3.58
N TYR A 286 21.99 -0.80 -2.26
CA TYR A 286 21.87 0.45 -1.54
C TYR A 286 22.99 0.57 -0.51
N ASN A 287 23.74 1.68 -0.55
CA ASN A 287 24.90 1.91 0.32
C ASN A 287 25.89 0.73 0.41
N GLY A 288 26.10 0.03 -0.71
CA GLY A 288 27.00 -1.12 -0.81
C GLY A 288 26.42 -2.46 -0.32
N VAL A 289 25.14 -2.50 0.07
CA VAL A 289 24.44 -3.70 0.55
C VAL A 289 23.43 -4.18 -0.51
N HIS A 290 23.44 -5.48 -0.80
CA HIS A 290 22.45 -6.12 -1.66
C HIS A 290 21.10 -6.25 -0.95
N LEU A 291 20.04 -5.74 -1.59
CA LEU A 291 18.67 -5.80 -1.10
C LEU A 291 17.96 -7.01 -1.72
N THR A 292 18.28 -8.20 -1.22
CA THR A 292 17.86 -9.49 -1.81
C THR A 292 16.34 -9.62 -1.99
N TYR A 293 15.54 -9.01 -1.12
CA TYR A 293 14.08 -8.96 -1.22
C TYR A 293 13.60 -8.18 -2.45
N TYR A 294 14.25 -7.06 -2.80
CA TYR A 294 13.96 -6.33 -4.03
C TYR A 294 14.54 -7.03 -5.26
N GLU A 295 15.74 -7.61 -5.17
CA GLU A 295 16.34 -8.36 -6.28
C GLU A 295 15.44 -9.51 -6.71
N LYS A 296 14.94 -10.28 -5.75
CA LYS A 296 14.02 -11.39 -6.02
C LYS A 296 12.74 -10.89 -6.68
N ALA A 297 12.11 -9.86 -6.12
CA ALA A 297 10.88 -9.30 -6.66
C ALA A 297 11.05 -8.77 -8.10
N LEU A 298 12.12 -8.02 -8.36
CA LEU A 298 12.42 -7.48 -9.69
C LEU A 298 12.78 -8.58 -10.70
N SER A 299 13.44 -9.66 -10.27
CA SER A 299 13.78 -10.79 -11.15
C SER A 299 12.56 -11.57 -11.64
N GLN A 300 11.45 -11.51 -10.89
CA GLN A 300 10.20 -12.20 -11.20
C GLN A 300 9.26 -11.38 -12.10
N ASN A 301 9.51 -10.08 -12.26
CA ASN A 301 8.70 -9.21 -13.10
C ASN A 301 9.39 -8.97 -14.45
N VAL A 302 8.91 -9.64 -15.51
CA VAL A 302 9.45 -9.48 -16.87
C VAL A 302 8.76 -8.32 -17.57
N LEU A 303 9.52 -7.28 -17.89
CA LEU A 303 9.04 -6.16 -18.71
C LEU A 303 9.26 -6.48 -20.18
N THR A 304 8.25 -6.20 -21.02
CA THR A 304 8.37 -6.31 -22.48
C THR A 304 8.40 -4.93 -23.11
N LEU A 305 9.40 -4.66 -23.94
CA LEU A 305 9.57 -3.37 -24.61
C LEU A 305 9.88 -3.53 -26.10
N SER A 306 9.05 -2.96 -26.96
CA SER A 306 9.30 -2.89 -28.40
C SER A 306 10.15 -1.65 -28.74
N MET A 307 11.39 -1.86 -29.17
CA MET A 307 12.32 -0.78 -29.51
C MET A 307 12.61 -0.77 -31.01
N ASN A 308 12.47 0.38 -31.67
CA ASN A 308 12.89 0.56 -33.06
C ASN A 308 14.39 0.84 -33.13
N VAL A 309 15.18 -0.24 -33.20
CA VAL A 309 16.65 -0.20 -33.15
C VAL A 309 17.22 0.59 -34.33
N LEU A 310 16.71 0.37 -35.54
CA LEU A 310 17.24 1.05 -36.74
C LEU A 310 17.01 2.56 -36.69
N ARG A 311 15.85 2.99 -36.19
CA ARG A 311 15.56 4.41 -35.99
C ARG A 311 16.45 5.03 -34.91
N VAL A 312 16.62 4.37 -33.77
CA VAL A 312 17.50 4.86 -32.71
C VAL A 312 18.94 5.03 -33.22
N ILE A 313 19.43 4.09 -34.04
CA ILE A 313 20.74 4.22 -34.69
C ILE A 313 20.81 5.44 -35.61
N ALA A 314 19.81 5.63 -36.47
CA ALA A 314 19.74 6.79 -37.36
C ALA A 314 19.72 8.12 -36.59
N ASP A 315 18.90 8.20 -35.53
CA ASP A 315 18.78 9.39 -34.68
C ASP A 315 20.08 9.65 -33.88
N SER A 316 20.85 8.60 -33.57
CA SER A 316 22.13 8.71 -32.84
C SER A 316 23.30 9.17 -33.70
N THR A 317 23.20 9.08 -35.03
CA THR A 317 24.27 9.46 -35.98
C THR A 317 24.09 10.85 -36.59
N THR A 318 22.97 11.52 -36.28
CA THR A 318 22.59 12.82 -36.84
C THR A 318 22.85 14.01 -35.89
N THR A 319 23.62 13.78 -34.81
CA THR A 319 24.09 14.84 -33.88
C THR A 319 25.61 14.94 -33.91
#